data_AF-A0A7Z1B1B9-F1
#
_entry.id   AF-A0A7Z1B1B9-F1
#
_cell.length_a   1.000
_cell.length_b   1.000
_cell.length_c   1.000
_cell.angle_alpha   90.00
_cell.angle_beta   90.00
_cell.angle_gamma   90.00
#
_symmetry.space_group_name_H-M   'P 1'
#
loop_
_entity.id
_entity.type
_entity.pdbx_description
1 polymer ?
#
loop_
_entity_poly.entity_id
_entity_poly.type
_entity_poly.pdbx_seq_one_letter_code
_entity_poly.pdbx_strand_id
1 'polypeptide(L)'
;MATLHHVLAGHPPAPDRGIPATVACELVTGLDDTSVQDAYERSGAAAYLVAPYPRVLGERGTRRLVVGQIRVAVTSTRDVRLALGVEGAWSETGGWHHALLPIAATTLIAGGVALRRLQRPRARHYVITLLLVVALLAVLLLAGALVPAVLNR
;
A
#
# COMPACT_ATOMS: atom_id res chain seq x y z
N MET A 1 -6.19 7.15 3.55
CA MET A 1 -7.35 8.07 3.41
C MET A 1 -8.48 7.22 2.83
N ALA A 2 -9.59 7.06 3.55
CA ALA A 2 -10.70 6.20 3.13
C ALA A 2 -11.69 7.01 2.28
N THR A 3 -12.13 6.46 1.16
CA THR A 3 -13.07 7.11 0.24
C THR A 3 -14.24 6.16 -0.01
N LEU A 4 -15.46 6.67 -0.04
CA LEU A 4 -16.63 5.87 -0.37
C LEU A 4 -16.67 5.62 -1.88
N HIS A 5 -16.75 4.36 -2.30
CA HIS A 5 -16.88 3.97 -3.70
C HIS A 5 -18.05 3.01 -3.88
N HIS A 6 -18.73 3.13 -5.03
CA HIS A 6 -19.69 2.11 -5.44
C HIS A 6 -18.94 1.03 -6.21
N VAL A 7 -18.85 -0.17 -5.65
CA VAL A 7 -18.13 -1.29 -6.26
C VAL A 7 -19.12 -2.10 -7.09
N LEU A 8 -19.00 -2.01 -8.42
CA LEU A 8 -19.83 -2.73 -9.37
C LEU A 8 -19.36 -4.18 -9.51
N ALA A 9 -20.29 -5.12 -9.61
CA ALA A 9 -20.02 -6.51 -9.92
C ALA A 9 -20.29 -6.83 -11.40
N GLY A 10 -19.59 -7.86 -11.90
CA GLY A 10 -19.75 -8.39 -13.26
C GLY A 10 -18.76 -7.85 -14.30
N HIS A 11 -18.75 -8.49 -15.47
CA HIS A 11 -18.06 -8.01 -16.67
C HIS A 11 -19.01 -8.15 -17.89
N PRO A 12 -19.48 -7.04 -18.50
CA PRO A 12 -19.18 -5.65 -18.14
C PRO A 12 -19.80 -5.23 -16.78
N PRO A 13 -19.30 -4.14 -16.17
CA PRO A 13 -19.86 -3.63 -14.92
C PRO A 13 -21.33 -3.22 -15.09
N ALA A 14 -22.21 -3.72 -14.23
CA ALA A 14 -23.63 -3.38 -14.26
C ALA A 14 -24.00 -2.44 -13.09
N PRO A 15 -24.57 -1.25 -13.34
CA PRO A 15 -24.81 -0.22 -12.31
C PRO A 15 -25.82 -0.64 -11.23
N ASP A 16 -26.73 -1.56 -11.56
CA ASP A 16 -27.72 -2.18 -10.67
C ASP A 16 -27.15 -3.34 -9.83
N ARG A 17 -25.92 -3.78 -10.12
CA ARG A 17 -25.28 -4.96 -9.50
C ARG A 17 -24.02 -4.59 -8.73
N GLY A 18 -24.11 -3.55 -7.90
CA GLY A 18 -22.99 -3.13 -7.04
C GLY A 18 -23.36 -3.11 -5.56
N ILE A 19 -22.33 -3.01 -4.73
CA ILE A 19 -22.47 -2.78 -3.30
C ILE A 19 -21.69 -1.50 -2.96
N PRO A 20 -22.28 -0.56 -2.20
CA PRO A 20 -21.52 0.56 -1.67
C PRO A 20 -20.45 0.05 -0.71
N ALA A 21 -19.19 0.40 -0.95
CA ALA A 21 -18.08 0.02 -0.10
C ALA A 21 -17.16 1.20 0.16
N THR A 22 -16.67 1.31 1.39
CA THR A 22 -15.60 2.26 1.70
C THR A 22 -14.27 1.63 1.32
N VAL A 23 -13.58 2.21 0.35
CA VAL A 23 -12.26 1.74 -0.08
C VAL A 23 -11.19 2.59 0.59
N ALA A 24 -10.27 1.92 1.28
CA ALA A 24 -9.06 2.50 1.81
C ALA A 24 -7.85 1.82 1.14
N CYS A 25 -6.89 2.62 0.71
CA CYS A 25 -5.56 2.11 0.40
C CYS A 25 -4.72 2.23 1.66
N GLU A 26 -4.20 1.10 2.14
CA GLU A 26 -3.35 1.03 3.31
C GLU A 26 -2.01 0.43 2.92
N LEU A 27 -0.92 1.03 3.37
CA LEU A 27 0.38 0.39 3.22
C LEU A 27 0.48 -0.68 4.32
N VAL A 28 0.53 -1.94 3.92
CA VAL A 28 0.67 -3.05 4.87
C VAL A 28 2.14 -3.46 4.89
N THR A 29 2.79 -3.26 6.03
CA THR A 29 4.16 -3.74 6.26
C THR A 29 4.11 -5.06 7.01
N GLY A 30 4.44 -6.16 6.32
CA GLY A 30 4.49 -7.49 6.92
C GLY A 30 3.19 -8.27 6.74
N LEU A 31 3.32 -9.44 6.13
CA LEU A 31 2.29 -10.47 6.05
C LEU A 31 2.70 -11.61 6.97
N ASP A 32 2.50 -11.43 8.26
CA ASP A 32 2.55 -12.57 9.15
C ASP A 32 1.14 -13.18 9.23
N ASP A 33 1.01 -14.50 9.22
CA ASP A 33 -0.31 -15.16 9.27
C ASP A 33 -1.05 -14.83 10.57
N THR A 34 -0.30 -14.57 11.63
CA THR A 34 -0.77 -14.01 12.91
C THR A 34 -1.52 -12.66 12.72
N SER A 35 -1.21 -11.91 11.66
CA SER A 35 -1.83 -10.62 11.37
C SER A 35 -3.26 -10.67 10.87
N VAL A 36 -3.73 -11.80 10.32
CA VAL A 36 -5.07 -11.90 9.73
C VAL A 36 -6.13 -12.01 10.83
N GLN A 37 -5.93 -12.90 11.80
CA GLN A 37 -6.83 -13.05 12.95
C GLN A 37 -6.85 -11.76 13.80
N ASP A 38 -5.67 -11.18 14.09
CA ASP A 38 -5.57 -9.91 14.81
C ASP A 38 -6.24 -8.75 14.05
N ALA A 39 -6.18 -8.75 12.72
CA ALA A 39 -6.87 -7.76 11.90
C ALA A 39 -8.39 -7.97 11.91
N TYR A 40 -8.85 -9.22 11.92
CA TYR A 40 -10.27 -9.54 12.08
C TYR A 40 -10.79 -9.05 13.43
N GLU A 41 -10.15 -9.44 14.53
CA GLU A 41 -10.56 -9.05 15.88
C GLU A 41 -10.58 -7.54 16.08
N ARG A 42 -9.55 -6.83 15.59
CA ARG A 42 -9.51 -5.35 15.63
C ARG A 42 -10.53 -4.67 14.74
N SER A 43 -10.97 -5.34 13.66
CA SER A 43 -11.93 -4.74 12.72
C SER A 43 -13.34 -4.65 13.30
N GLY A 44 -13.69 -5.52 14.26
CA GLY A 44 -15.06 -5.66 14.76
C GLY A 44 -16.06 -6.12 13.69
N ALA A 45 -15.57 -6.67 12.57
CA ALA A 45 -16.40 -7.11 11.47
C ALA A 45 -17.17 -8.39 11.83
N ALA A 46 -18.37 -8.54 11.27
CA ALA A 46 -19.12 -9.80 11.33
C ALA A 46 -18.55 -10.86 10.38
N ALA A 47 -17.91 -10.41 9.29
CA ALA A 47 -17.19 -11.27 8.36
C ALA A 47 -15.93 -10.58 7.85
N TYR A 48 -14.86 -11.36 7.66
CA TYR A 48 -13.58 -10.87 7.19
C TYR A 48 -12.96 -11.83 6.20
N LEU A 49 -12.49 -11.30 5.08
CA LEU A 49 -11.85 -12.05 4.01
C LEU A 49 -10.54 -11.39 3.64
N VAL A 50 -9.50 -12.19 3.46
CA VAL A 50 -8.23 -11.78 2.87
C VAL A 50 -8.03 -12.56 1.59
N ALA A 51 -7.70 -11.88 0.50
CA ALA A 51 -7.40 -12.52 -0.77
C ALA A 51 -6.14 -11.90 -1.39
N PRO A 52 -5.29 -12.69 -2.07
CA PRO A 52 -4.19 -12.17 -2.87
C PRO A 52 -4.71 -11.22 -3.97
N TYR A 53 -3.97 -10.14 -4.23
CA TYR A 53 -4.27 -9.15 -5.25
C TYR A 53 -3.05 -8.91 -6.17
N PRO A 54 -2.83 -9.77 -7.17
CA PRO A 54 -1.90 -9.48 -8.26
C PRO A 54 -2.61 -8.63 -9.33
N ARG A 55 -2.00 -7.52 -9.73
CA ARG A 55 -2.50 -6.72 -10.84
C ARG A 55 -1.39 -6.25 -11.76
N VAL A 56 -1.53 -6.60 -13.04
CA VAL A 56 -0.69 -6.08 -14.11
C VAL A 56 -1.35 -4.82 -14.68
N LEU A 57 -0.58 -3.75 -14.81
CA LEU A 57 -1.00 -2.44 -15.31
C LEU A 57 -0.10 -2.03 -16.48
N GLY A 58 -0.66 -1.30 -17.44
CA GLY A 58 0.08 -0.77 -18.59
C GLY A 58 0.29 -1.77 -19.72
N GLU A 59 1.01 -1.31 -20.75
CA GLU A 59 1.28 -2.07 -21.98
C GLU A 59 2.61 -2.82 -21.89
N ARG A 60 2.76 -3.86 -22.71
CA ARG A 60 4.00 -4.64 -22.80
C ARG A 60 5.21 -3.73 -23.04
N GLY A 61 6.28 -3.94 -22.27
CA GLY A 61 7.49 -3.12 -22.25
C GLY A 61 7.47 -1.99 -21.21
N THR A 62 6.30 -1.66 -20.68
CA THR A 62 6.11 -0.67 -19.59
C THR A 62 5.19 -1.19 -18.49
N ARG A 63 4.95 -2.51 -18.44
CA ARG A 63 4.03 -3.11 -17.48
C ARG A 63 4.51 -2.88 -16.06
N ARG A 64 3.56 -2.70 -15.16
CA ARG A 64 3.78 -2.73 -13.72
C ARG A 64 2.99 -3.86 -13.13
N LEU A 65 3.64 -4.72 -12.35
CA LEU A 65 2.99 -5.74 -11.56
C LEU A 65 2.90 -5.23 -10.13
N VAL A 66 1.69 -5.02 -9.62
CA VAL A 66 1.43 -4.73 -8.21
C VAL A 66 1.03 -6.04 -7.56
N VAL A 67 1.70 -6.41 -6.47
CA VAL A 67 1.35 -7.57 -5.65
C VAL A 67 0.99 -7.07 -4.27
N GLY A 68 0.00 -7.71 -3.67
CA GLY A 68 -0.56 -7.30 -2.40
C GLY A 68 -1.70 -8.22 -1.98
N GLN A 69 -2.50 -7.72 -1.05
CA GLN A 69 -3.71 -8.37 -0.58
C GLN A 69 -4.86 -7.38 -0.58
N ILE A 70 -6.06 -7.88 -0.87
CA ILE A 70 -7.29 -7.19 -0.55
C ILE A 70 -7.88 -7.79 0.71
N ARG A 71 -8.27 -6.92 1.64
CA ARG A 71 -8.92 -7.24 2.89
C ARG A 71 -10.33 -6.69 2.84
N VAL A 72 -11.31 -7.54 3.06
CA VAL A 72 -12.72 -7.19 3.06
C VAL A 72 -13.24 -7.39 4.47
N ALA A 73 -13.71 -6.32 5.09
CA ALA A 73 -14.36 -6.34 6.39
C ALA A 73 -15.81 -5.92 6.23
N VAL A 74 -16.74 -6.74 6.72
CA VAL A 74 -18.18 -6.47 6.66
C VAL A 74 -18.71 -6.34 8.07
N THR A 75 -19.03 -5.11 8.49
CA THR A 75 -19.63 -4.85 9.81
C THR A 75 -21.14 -5.03 9.76
N SER A 76 -21.75 -4.61 8.64
CA SER A 76 -23.18 -4.76 8.36
C SER A 76 -23.40 -4.86 6.86
N THR A 77 -24.63 -5.18 6.43
CA THR A 77 -24.99 -5.29 5.01
C THR A 77 -24.74 -4.02 4.18
N ARG A 78 -24.53 -2.86 4.83
CA ARG A 78 -24.22 -1.58 4.17
C ARG A 78 -22.86 -0.98 4.55
N ASP A 79 -22.12 -1.60 5.46
CA ASP A 79 -20.78 -1.15 5.87
C ASP A 79 -19.76 -2.23 5.49
N VAL A 80 -19.41 -2.21 4.20
CA VAL A 80 -18.33 -3.01 3.63
C VAL A 80 -17.11 -2.11 3.51
N ARG A 81 -16.00 -2.53 4.13
CA ARG A 81 -14.71 -1.87 4.03
C ARG A 81 -13.75 -2.74 3.24
N LEU A 82 -13.12 -2.13 2.25
CA LEU A 82 -12.12 -2.74 1.41
C LEU A 82 -10.79 -2.05 1.70
N ALA A 83 -9.82 -2.79 2.24
CA ALA A 83 -8.47 -2.31 2.41
C ALA A 83 -7.55 -3.03 1.42
N LEU A 84 -6.83 -2.27 0.60
CA LEU A 84 -5.79 -2.83 -0.26
C LEU A 84 -4.43 -2.64 0.43
N GLY A 85 -3.80 -3.75 0.80
CA GLY A 85 -2.42 -3.82 1.26
C GLY A 85 -1.48 -4.05 0.09
N VAL A 86 -0.62 -3.09 -0.23
CA VAL A 86 0.39 -3.26 -1.30
C VAL A 86 1.68 -3.81 -0.69
N GLU A 87 2.11 -4.98 -1.14
CA GLU A 87 3.35 -5.64 -0.69
C GLU A 87 4.55 -5.21 -1.52
N GLY A 88 4.36 -5.08 -2.83
CA GLY A 88 5.44 -4.80 -3.76
C GLY A 88 4.93 -4.37 -5.11
N ALA A 89 5.81 -3.69 -5.84
CA ALA A 89 5.56 -3.31 -7.22
C ALA A 89 6.80 -3.65 -8.05
N TRP A 90 6.60 -4.28 -9.20
CA TRP A 90 7.64 -4.56 -10.18
C TRP A 90 7.35 -3.78 -11.45
N SER A 91 8.42 -3.37 -12.13
CA SER A 91 8.36 -2.67 -13.42
C SER A 91 9.06 -3.51 -14.49
N GLU A 92 8.47 -3.59 -15.68
CA GLU A 92 9.06 -4.25 -16.85
C GLU A 92 10.01 -3.31 -17.62
N THR A 93 10.02 -2.00 -17.33
CA THR A 93 10.85 -1.04 -18.08
C THR A 93 12.33 -1.41 -17.99
N GLY A 94 12.92 -1.86 -19.10
CA GLY A 94 14.32 -2.34 -19.11
C GLY A 94 14.51 -3.72 -18.47
N GLY A 95 13.44 -4.51 -18.34
CA GLY A 95 13.42 -5.81 -17.65
C GLY A 95 12.66 -5.75 -16.33
N TRP A 96 12.24 -6.91 -15.82
CA TRP A 96 11.52 -6.99 -14.55
C TRP A 96 12.43 -6.67 -13.37
N HIS A 97 12.14 -5.57 -12.68
CA HIS A 97 12.87 -5.14 -11.49
C HIS A 97 11.90 -4.62 -10.42
N HIS A 98 12.30 -4.73 -9.16
CA HIS A 98 11.50 -4.29 -8.03
C HIS A 98 11.52 -2.76 -7.94
N ALA A 99 10.35 -2.13 -8.06
CA ALA A 99 10.15 -0.69 -8.02
C ALA A 99 9.85 -0.24 -6.58
N LEU A 100 10.87 -0.28 -5.71
CA LEU A 100 10.78 0.22 -4.32
C LEU A 100 10.78 1.75 -4.24
N LEU A 101 11.45 2.41 -5.19
CA LEU A 101 11.64 3.86 -5.22
C LEU A 101 10.31 4.65 -5.21
N PRO A 102 9.31 4.33 -6.05
CA PRO A 102 8.02 5.00 -6.02
C PRO A 102 7.29 4.81 -4.69
N ILE A 103 7.36 3.61 -4.10
CA ILE A 103 6.70 3.31 -2.83
C ILE A 103 7.36 4.12 -1.71
N ALA A 104 8.68 4.08 -1.60
CA ALA A 104 9.43 4.87 -0.62
C ALA A 104 9.18 6.38 -0.76
N ALA A 105 9.14 6.90 -1.99
CA ALA A 105 8.83 8.30 -2.26
C ALA A 105 7.40 8.67 -1.83
N THR A 106 6.42 7.82 -2.13
CA THR A 106 5.02 8.06 -1.74
C THR A 106 4.85 8.02 -0.22
N THR A 107 5.54 7.09 0.46
CA THR A 107 5.55 6.98 1.92
C THR A 107 6.18 8.22 2.56
N LEU A 108 7.29 8.74 2.01
CA LEU A 108 7.92 9.97 2.48
C LEU A 108 7.00 11.19 2.34
N ILE A 109 6.29 11.30 1.21
CA ILE A 109 5.36 12.40 0.97
C ILE A 109 4.16 12.30 1.94
N ALA A 110 3.56 11.12 2.07
CA ALA A 110 2.42 10.89 2.95
C ALA A 110 2.79 11.15 4.43
N GLY A 111 3.96 10.66 4.86
CA GLY A 111 4.51 10.93 6.20
C GLY A 111 4.73 12.42 6.43
N GLY A 112 5.37 13.12 5.49
CA GLY A 112 5.60 14.56 5.57
C GLY A 112 4.30 15.38 5.64
N VAL A 113 3.25 14.98 4.91
CA VAL A 113 1.93 15.61 4.96
C VAL A 113 1.23 15.36 6.30
N ALA A 114 1.29 14.14 6.83
CA ALA A 114 0.73 13.81 8.14
C ALA A 114 1.44 14.59 9.27
N LEU A 115 2.78 14.66 9.23
CA LEU A 115 3.60 15.49 10.12
C LEU A 115 3.26 16.97 10.00
N ARG A 116 3.05 17.49 8.78
CA ARG A 116 2.65 18.89 8.57
C ARG A 116 1.26 19.21 9.10
N ARG A 117 0.36 18.23 9.15
CA ARG A 117 -0.98 18.37 9.75
C ARG A 117 -0.96 18.24 11.27
N LEU A 118 0.01 17.51 11.81
CA LEU A 118 0.25 17.39 13.24
C LEU A 118 1.13 18.55 13.72
N GLN A 119 0.44 19.61 14.13
CA GLN A 119 0.88 20.64 15.08
C GLN A 119 1.55 21.89 14.52
N ARG A 120 1.29 22.98 15.26
CA ARG A 120 2.25 24.04 15.59
C ARG A 120 3.36 23.44 16.47
N PRO A 121 4.62 23.26 16.01
CA PRO A 121 5.69 22.80 16.89
C PRO A 121 6.94 23.68 16.80
N ARG A 122 7.73 23.69 17.87
CA ARG A 122 9.00 24.42 17.96
C ARG A 122 10.04 23.85 16.98
N ALA A 123 10.86 24.74 16.41
CA ALA A 123 11.83 24.50 15.34
C ALA A 123 12.71 23.23 15.48
N ARG A 124 12.98 22.77 16.70
CA ARG A 124 13.78 21.57 16.99
C ARG A 124 13.19 20.27 16.40
N HIS A 125 11.87 20.17 16.21
CA HIS A 125 11.24 18.97 15.65
C HIS A 125 11.49 18.81 14.14
N TYR A 126 11.72 19.91 13.41
CA TYR A 126 12.02 19.85 11.97
C TYR A 126 13.41 19.28 11.70
N VAL A 127 14.40 19.61 12.54
CA VAL A 127 15.77 19.12 12.38
C VAL A 127 15.83 17.61 12.60
N ILE A 128 15.12 17.08 13.60
CA ILE A 128 15.07 15.64 13.90
C ILE A 128 14.37 14.89 12.76
N THR A 129 13.25 15.42 12.27
CA THR A 129 12.51 14.80 11.17
C THR A 129 13.33 14.79 9.88
N LEU A 130 14.01 15.90 9.57
CA LEU A 130 14.88 16.01 8.41
C LEU A 130 16.05 15.02 8.51
N LEU A 131 16.69 14.92 9.68
CA LEU A 131 17.75 13.93 9.94
C LEU A 131 17.28 12.50 9.73
N LEU A 132 16.07 12.17 10.21
CA LEU A 132 15.51 10.83 10.05
C LEU A 132 15.18 10.50 8.59
N VAL A 133 14.65 11.47 7.85
CA VAL A 133 14.42 11.32 6.39
C VAL A 133 15.73 11.14 5.64
N VAL A 134 16.76 11.94 5.95
CA VAL A 134 18.08 11.83 5.31
C VAL A 134 18.75 10.50 5.64
N ALA A 135 18.68 10.06 6.91
CA ALA A 135 19.21 8.76 7.33
C ALA A 135 18.50 7.60 6.62
N LEU A 136 17.16 7.66 6.50
CA LEU A 136 16.38 6.65 5.79
C LEU A 136 16.73 6.61 4.30
N LEU A 137 16.85 7.77 3.65
CA LEU A 137 17.29 7.88 2.26
C LEU A 137 18.70 7.31 2.06
N ALA A 138 19.63 7.59 2.99
CA ALA A 138 20.97 7.03 2.95
C ALA A 138 20.97 5.50 3.06
N VAL A 139 20.17 4.92 3.96
CA VAL A 139 20.02 3.46 4.10
C VAL A 139 19.41 2.85 2.83
N LEU A 140 18.38 3.47 2.24
CA LEU A 140 17.77 3.00 0.99
C LEU A 140 18.76 3.05 -0.19
N LEU A 141 19.55 4.12 -0.30
CA LEU A 141 20.60 4.23 -1.31
C LEU A 141 21.68 3.16 -1.11
N LEU A 142 22.10 2.93 0.13
CA LEU A 142 23.09 1.91 0.45
C LEU A 142 22.58 0.50 0.14
N ALA A 143 21.32 0.20 0.51
CA ALA A 143 20.68 -1.06 0.20
C ALA A 143 20.54 -1.27 -1.32
N GLY A 144 20.14 -0.25 -2.07
CA GLY A 144 20.07 -0.31 -3.54
C GLY A 144 21.44 -0.48 -4.21
N ALA A 145 22.50 0.13 -3.66
CA ALA A 145 23.86 -0.01 -4.16
C ALA A 145 24.48 -1.40 -3.89
N LEU A 146 23.94 -2.18 -2.95
CA LEU A 146 24.39 -3.54 -2.63
C LEU A 146 23.69 -4.64 -3.46
N VAL A 147 22.56 -4.33 -4.10
CA VAL A 147 21.85 -5.27 -5.00
C VAL A 147 22.68 -5.75 -6.21
N PRO A 148 23.51 -4.94 -6.90
CA PRO A 148 24.24 -5.43 -8.07
C PRO A 148 25.42 -6.36 -7.72
N ALA A 149 25.77 -6.57 -6.44
CA ALA A 149 26.95 -7.36 -6.07
C ALA A 149 26.68 -8.85 -5.82
N VAL A 150 25.41 -9.26 -5.64
CA VAL A 150 25.05 -10.66 -5.29
C VAL A 150 24.68 -11.51 -6.51
N LEU A 151 24.43 -10.90 -7.68
CA LEU A 151 24.01 -11.59 -8.91
C LEU A 151 25.18 -12.07 -9.82
N ASN A 152 26.42 -12.06 -9.33
CA ASN A 152 27.59 -12.51 -10.11
C ASN A 152 28.51 -13.47 -9.33
N ARG A 153 27.92 -14.43 -8.62
CA ARG A 153 28.61 -15.66 -8.16
C ARG A 153 27.76 -16.88 -8.44
#